data_AF-A0A410PYW0-F1
#
_entry.id   AF-A0A410PYW0-F1
#
_cell.length_a   1.000
_cell.length_b   1.000
_cell.length_c   1.000
_cell.angle_alpha   90.00
_cell.angle_beta   90.00
_cell.angle_gamma   90.00
#
_symmetry.space_group_name_H-M   'P 1'
#
loop_
_entity.id
_entity.type
_entity.pdbx_description
1 polymer ?
#
loop_
_entity_poly.entity_id
_entity_poly.type
_entity_poly.pdbx_seq_one_letter_code
_entity_poly.pdbx_strand_id
1 'polypeptide(L)'
;MIRKSASYAPQILAHPGLIAAHSIGMYFICYAKTEDYLEMMEYVGSDYINTVPTILGLLDRASLEAAGIIQVQQQPYLNLNGSNVLIGFVDTGIDYTQPAFRYEDGRSKIRFIYDQSIPGNPPEGFPLGTEYTNENIQTALSSDTPYEVVPHMDTAGHGTFLASIAAGRPADNFTGAAPDSEIIMVKLKKSYPFYLDRFCVPEEQENAFSATAVMLGVEYILQKAEKLNRPVVICIGLGSNYDSHDGYGIFAEYLYNISNNPGVCLCIAVGNESQARHHFSQQFSSDGAPQNIDIMVGENAGDIFVLIGNTISDRISVSVRSPTGELVNRVTPISGYTFNSQLVLERSQVTVSYYYPLEGSGDQITIIRILDATPGIWTITAYGDIVLNGSLNAWLPLTGFVSPTVEFLSSTPYNTITSPANAPGGVHCGAYNSFRNSLYPNSSWGSTILPLDLPDFVAPGYQVGGFYPTGYGTMDGTSVAAAITAGACALMLQWGIVESNDLGFSTPLIRAYLIRGCQRTDVMDYPNPQWGFGTLNLLQTFFYMREL
;
A
#
# COMPACT_ATOMS: atom_id res chain seq x y z
N MET A 1 13.28 -3.36 -10.69
CA MET A 1 13.66 -4.45 -9.76
C MET A 1 13.85 -5.70 -10.57
N ILE A 2 14.81 -6.56 -10.24
CA ILE A 2 15.03 -7.80 -11.01
C ILE A 2 15.23 -8.99 -10.08
N ARG A 3 14.87 -10.21 -10.52
CA ARG A 3 15.16 -11.44 -9.78
C ARG A 3 16.66 -11.73 -9.82
N LYS A 4 17.25 -12.12 -8.70
CA LYS A 4 18.67 -12.51 -8.61
C LYS A 4 19.00 -13.73 -9.47
N SER A 5 18.05 -14.65 -9.57
CA SER A 5 18.17 -15.90 -10.33
C SER A 5 17.81 -15.76 -11.81
N ALA A 6 17.39 -14.56 -12.27
CA ALA A 6 17.04 -14.37 -13.67
C ALA A 6 18.26 -14.55 -14.58
N SER A 7 18.04 -15.19 -15.73
CA SER A 7 19.09 -15.39 -16.76
C SER A 7 19.62 -14.10 -17.36
N TYR A 8 18.83 -13.02 -17.29
CA TYR A 8 19.20 -11.67 -17.73
C TYR A 8 19.88 -10.82 -16.63
N ALA A 9 19.92 -11.29 -15.38
CA ALA A 9 20.48 -10.51 -14.28
C ALA A 9 21.96 -10.16 -14.49
N PRO A 10 22.85 -11.08 -14.96
CA PRO A 10 24.24 -10.73 -15.24
C PRO A 10 24.41 -9.58 -16.25
N GLN A 11 23.54 -9.50 -17.25
CA GLN A 11 23.58 -8.49 -18.30
C GLN A 11 23.23 -7.11 -17.72
N ILE A 12 22.17 -7.04 -16.91
CA ILE A 12 21.79 -5.79 -16.22
C ILE A 12 22.87 -5.37 -15.22
N LEU A 13 23.42 -6.31 -14.45
CA LEU A 13 24.47 -6.03 -13.46
C LEU A 13 25.80 -5.59 -14.09
N ALA A 14 26.08 -6.00 -15.33
CA ALA A 14 27.27 -5.60 -16.07
C ALA A 14 27.06 -4.34 -16.93
N HIS A 15 25.84 -3.81 -17.02
CA HIS A 15 25.52 -2.70 -17.92
C HIS A 15 26.18 -1.38 -17.44
N PRO A 16 26.85 -0.61 -18.32
CA PRO A 16 27.58 0.60 -17.92
C PRO A 16 26.70 1.72 -17.37
N GLY A 17 25.41 1.72 -17.73
CA GLY A 17 24.40 2.64 -17.19
C GLY A 17 23.88 2.32 -15.79
N LEU A 18 24.27 1.17 -15.21
CA LEU A 18 23.88 0.80 -13.85
C LEU A 18 24.74 1.57 -12.85
N ILE A 19 24.09 2.33 -11.97
CA ILE A 19 24.73 3.15 -10.94
C ILE A 19 24.96 2.32 -9.68
N ALA A 20 23.95 1.58 -9.25
CA ALA A 20 24.02 0.73 -8.06
C ALA A 20 23.00 -0.41 -8.14
N ALA A 21 23.30 -1.51 -7.46
CA ALA A 21 22.35 -2.59 -7.23
C ALA A 21 22.37 -2.97 -5.75
N HIS A 22 21.20 -3.05 -5.13
CA HIS A 22 21.04 -3.45 -3.75
C HIS A 22 20.28 -4.77 -3.66
N SER A 23 20.83 -5.72 -2.91
CA SER A 23 20.27 -7.06 -2.75
C SER A 23 19.20 -7.06 -1.66
N ILE A 24 18.00 -7.54 -1.99
CA ILE A 24 16.88 -7.66 -1.05
C ILE A 24 16.12 -8.97 -1.30
N GLY A 25 16.11 -9.87 -0.31
CA GLY A 25 15.52 -11.21 -0.47
C GLY A 25 15.98 -11.91 -1.75
N MET A 26 15.05 -12.20 -2.67
CA MET A 26 15.32 -12.84 -3.97
C MET A 26 15.59 -11.85 -5.11
N TYR A 27 15.64 -10.55 -4.83
CA TYR A 27 15.67 -9.48 -5.84
C TYR A 27 16.90 -8.57 -5.72
N PHE A 28 17.18 -7.86 -6.81
CA PHE A 28 17.99 -6.66 -6.81
C PHE A 28 17.11 -5.43 -7.08
N ILE A 29 17.30 -4.39 -6.26
CA ILE A 29 16.86 -3.03 -6.55
C ILE A 29 18.00 -2.34 -7.29
N CYS A 30 17.80 -2.14 -8.58
CA CYS A 30 18.78 -1.52 -9.47
C CYS A 30 18.47 -0.02 -9.65
N TYR A 31 19.50 0.81 -9.55
CA TYR A 31 19.49 2.23 -9.85
C TYR A 31 20.27 2.43 -11.14
N ALA A 32 19.63 2.95 -12.16
CA ALA A 32 20.22 3.17 -13.49
C ALA A 32 19.96 4.60 -13.95
N LYS A 33 20.75 5.09 -14.90
CA LYS A 33 20.43 6.34 -15.60
C LYS A 33 19.18 6.14 -16.47
N THR A 34 18.38 7.20 -16.60
CA THR A 34 17.14 7.16 -17.38
C THR A 34 17.38 6.83 -18.86
N GLU A 35 18.45 7.36 -19.46
CA GLU A 35 18.81 7.11 -20.86
C GLU A 35 19.15 5.63 -21.14
N ASP A 36 19.73 4.94 -20.15
CA ASP A 36 20.15 3.54 -20.26
C ASP A 36 19.05 2.56 -19.82
N TYR A 37 18.02 3.05 -19.11
CA TYR A 37 16.97 2.20 -18.54
C TYR A 37 16.21 1.42 -19.63
N LEU A 38 15.88 2.08 -20.76
CA LEU A 38 15.14 1.45 -21.85
C LEU A 38 15.95 0.30 -22.49
N GLU A 39 17.26 0.48 -22.67
CA GLU A 39 18.15 -0.59 -23.17
C GLU A 39 18.17 -1.77 -22.20
N MET A 40 18.28 -1.53 -20.88
CA MET A 40 18.24 -2.60 -19.89
C MET A 40 16.92 -3.38 -19.89
N MET A 41 15.80 -2.72 -20.18
CA MET A 41 14.49 -3.39 -20.24
C MET A 41 14.36 -4.33 -21.44
N GLU A 42 15.15 -4.16 -22.50
CA GLU A 42 15.19 -5.11 -23.62
C GLU A 42 15.68 -6.50 -23.17
N TYR A 43 16.57 -6.57 -22.16
CA TYR A 43 17.02 -7.86 -21.60
C TYR A 43 15.93 -8.60 -20.83
N VAL A 44 14.96 -7.87 -20.26
CA VAL A 44 13.83 -8.44 -19.52
C VAL A 44 12.73 -8.91 -20.49
N GLY A 45 12.62 -8.26 -21.64
CA GLY A 45 11.66 -8.63 -22.68
C GLY A 45 10.23 -8.22 -22.34
N SER A 46 9.25 -9.07 -22.67
CA SER A 46 7.81 -8.74 -22.55
C SER A 46 7.33 -8.49 -21.12
N ASP A 47 8.09 -8.93 -20.12
CA ASP A 47 7.73 -8.86 -18.71
C ASP A 47 8.27 -7.60 -18.00
N TYR A 48 8.93 -6.69 -18.71
CA TYR A 48 9.60 -5.55 -18.07
C TYR A 48 8.65 -4.69 -17.22
N ILE A 49 7.35 -4.67 -17.50
CA ILE A 49 6.37 -3.89 -16.74
C ILE A 49 6.30 -4.33 -15.27
N ASN A 50 6.44 -5.63 -14.96
CA ASN A 50 6.47 -6.15 -13.59
C ASN A 50 7.73 -5.71 -12.82
N THR A 51 8.78 -5.29 -13.53
CA THR A 51 10.00 -4.77 -12.93
C THR A 51 9.90 -3.29 -12.56
N VAL A 52 8.91 -2.57 -13.09
CA VAL A 52 8.65 -1.16 -12.81
C VAL A 52 8.06 -1.03 -11.41
N PRO A 53 8.69 -0.29 -10.49
CA PRO A 53 8.11 -0.06 -9.18
C PRO A 53 6.85 0.79 -9.29
N THR A 54 5.74 0.28 -8.74
CA THR A 54 4.48 1.02 -8.63
C THR A 54 4.63 2.18 -7.63
N ILE A 55 3.72 3.16 -7.72
CA ILE A 55 3.67 4.32 -6.82
C ILE A 55 2.53 4.12 -5.82
N LEU A 56 2.84 4.22 -4.53
CA LEU A 56 1.92 4.10 -3.42
C LEU A 56 1.61 5.45 -2.79
N GLY A 57 0.36 5.64 -2.40
CA GLY A 57 -0.14 6.80 -1.67
C GLY A 57 -0.67 6.42 -0.30
N LEU A 58 -1.02 7.45 0.49
CA LEU A 58 -1.58 7.29 1.82
C LEU A 58 -3.02 6.75 1.76
N LEU A 59 -3.41 5.99 2.77
CA LEU A 59 -4.76 5.41 2.88
C LEU A 59 -5.54 5.99 4.07
N ASP A 60 -5.51 7.31 4.21
CA ASP A 60 -6.25 8.09 5.21
C ASP A 60 -7.11 9.21 4.63
N ARG A 61 -7.88 9.86 5.52
CA ARG A 61 -8.40 11.21 5.39
C ARG A 61 -8.36 11.89 6.76
N ALA A 62 -7.91 13.15 6.79
CA ALA A 62 -8.05 13.98 7.99
C ALA A 62 -9.54 14.19 8.32
N SER A 63 -9.93 13.92 9.56
CA SER A 63 -11.31 14.12 10.02
C SER A 63 -11.48 15.53 10.59
N LEU A 64 -12.54 16.23 10.19
CA LEU A 64 -12.83 17.60 10.66
C LEU A 64 -13.46 17.64 12.07
N GLU A 65 -13.79 16.48 12.64
CA GLU A 65 -14.45 16.36 13.94
C GLU A 65 -13.61 15.48 14.89
N ALA A 66 -13.22 16.05 16.03
CA ALA A 66 -12.61 15.32 17.12
C ALA A 66 -13.69 14.58 17.92
N ALA A 67 -13.75 13.25 17.80
CA ALA A 67 -14.53 12.39 18.68
C ALA A 67 -13.58 11.43 19.44
N GLY A 68 -13.76 11.32 20.75
CA GLY A 68 -12.94 10.44 21.60
C GLY A 68 -13.21 8.97 21.30
N ILE A 69 -12.14 8.16 21.20
CA ILE A 69 -12.25 6.72 20.93
C ILE A 69 -12.28 5.88 22.20
N ILE A 70 -13.05 4.80 22.06
CA ILE A 70 -13.02 3.52 22.78
C ILE A 70 -11.60 3.03 23.08
N GLN A 71 -11.38 2.77 24.37
CA GLN A 71 -10.20 2.17 24.97
C GLN A 71 -10.16 0.66 24.64
N VAL A 72 -9.14 0.20 23.91
CA VAL A 72 -8.86 -1.24 23.75
C VAL A 72 -7.80 -1.69 24.75
N GLN A 73 -7.87 -1.23 26.01
CA GLN A 73 -7.02 -1.78 27.07
C GLN A 73 -7.70 -1.67 28.42
N GLN A 74 -8.10 -2.82 28.97
CA GLN A 74 -8.13 -3.16 30.40
C GLN A 74 -8.72 -4.57 30.54
N GLN A 75 -7.87 -5.59 30.38
CA GLN A 75 -8.19 -6.95 30.83
C GLN A 75 -7.11 -7.39 31.83
N PRO A 76 -7.42 -7.47 33.13
CA PRO A 76 -6.41 -7.68 34.18
C PRO A 76 -5.72 -9.05 34.16
N TYR A 77 -6.18 -9.99 33.32
CA TYR A 77 -5.69 -11.38 33.31
C TYR A 77 -4.68 -11.70 32.19
N LEU A 78 -4.65 -10.91 31.12
CA LEU A 78 -3.69 -11.02 30.03
C LEU A 78 -2.75 -9.83 30.16
N ASN A 79 -1.59 -10.02 30.79
CA ASN A 79 -0.58 -8.97 30.98
C ASN A 79 0.19 -8.68 29.66
N LEU A 80 -0.56 -8.48 28.58
CA LEU A 80 -0.06 -8.24 27.23
C LEU A 80 -0.19 -6.75 26.92
N ASN A 81 0.95 -6.12 26.67
CA ASN A 81 1.06 -4.69 26.36
C ASN A 81 2.02 -4.42 25.20
N GLY A 82 2.60 -5.47 24.60
CA GLY A 82 3.52 -5.40 23.48
C GLY A 82 4.98 -5.38 23.90
N SER A 83 5.29 -5.64 25.18
CA SER A 83 6.65 -5.71 25.71
C SER A 83 7.55 -6.65 24.90
N ASN A 84 8.77 -6.20 24.62
CA ASN A 84 9.77 -6.90 23.79
C ASN A 84 9.35 -7.22 22.35
N VAL A 85 8.25 -6.64 21.86
CA VAL A 85 7.87 -6.67 20.45
C VAL A 85 8.22 -5.34 19.80
N LEU A 86 8.63 -5.38 18.53
CA LEU A 86 8.86 -4.20 17.71
C LEU A 86 7.64 -3.94 16.82
N ILE A 87 7.31 -2.67 16.58
CA ILE A 87 6.37 -2.29 15.52
C ILE A 87 7.12 -1.37 14.54
N GLY A 88 7.24 -1.85 13.31
CA GLY A 88 7.85 -1.17 12.19
C GLY A 88 6.80 -0.45 11.34
N PHE A 89 7.12 0.78 10.92
CA PHE A 89 6.29 1.57 10.01
C PHE A 89 7.11 1.98 8.79
N VAL A 90 6.51 1.87 7.61
CA VAL A 90 7.03 2.39 6.34
C VAL A 90 6.06 3.46 5.84
N ASP A 91 6.33 4.71 6.17
CA ASP A 91 5.33 5.78 6.09
C ASP A 91 5.97 7.18 5.90
N THR A 92 5.28 8.25 6.27
CA THR A 92 5.71 9.66 6.10
C THR A 92 6.73 10.13 7.14
N GLY A 93 7.02 9.30 8.15
CA GLY A 93 7.92 9.59 9.25
C GLY A 93 7.24 9.60 10.61
N ILE A 94 7.94 10.09 11.63
CA ILE A 94 7.42 10.22 12.99
C ILE A 94 7.91 11.52 13.61
N ASP A 95 7.01 12.30 14.19
CA ASP A 95 7.42 13.34 15.13
C ASP A 95 7.84 12.71 16.46
N TYR A 96 9.13 12.42 16.58
CA TYR A 96 9.74 11.80 17.75
C TYR A 96 9.63 12.65 19.02
N THR A 97 9.22 13.92 18.91
CA THR A 97 9.06 14.82 20.05
C THR A 97 7.72 14.63 20.77
N GLN A 98 6.74 13.96 20.16
CA GLN A 98 5.41 13.78 20.74
C GLN A 98 5.45 13.02 22.08
N PRO A 99 4.60 13.40 23.07
CA PRO A 99 4.57 12.74 24.37
C PRO A 99 4.17 11.26 24.29
N ALA A 100 3.35 10.88 23.31
CA ALA A 100 2.97 9.49 23.07
C ALA A 100 4.16 8.56 22.77
N PHE A 101 5.34 9.09 22.43
CA PHE A 101 6.54 8.30 22.13
C PHE A 101 7.63 8.41 23.19
N ARG A 102 7.27 8.87 24.39
CA ARG A 102 8.18 8.99 25.52
C ARG A 102 7.74 8.08 26.67
N TYR A 103 8.70 7.39 27.28
CA TYR A 103 8.53 6.75 28.58
C TYR A 103 8.32 7.79 29.67
N GLU A 104 7.88 7.34 30.84
CA GLU A 104 7.61 8.18 32.01
C GLU A 104 8.84 8.95 32.49
N ASP A 105 10.03 8.41 32.23
CA ASP A 105 11.33 9.04 32.53
C ASP A 105 11.80 10.00 31.43
N GLY A 106 10.96 10.26 30.42
CA GLY A 106 11.23 11.17 29.31
C GLY A 106 12.04 10.55 28.17
N ARG A 107 12.52 9.31 28.30
CA ARG A 107 13.28 8.65 27.25
C ARG A 107 12.39 8.26 26.06
N SER A 108 12.92 8.30 24.86
CA SER A 108 12.24 7.85 23.64
C SER A 108 12.06 6.33 23.63
N LYS A 109 10.88 5.87 23.21
CA LYS A 109 10.61 4.47 22.88
C LYS A 109 10.88 4.10 21.42
N ILE A 110 11.27 5.08 20.61
CA ILE A 110 11.61 4.87 19.20
C ILE A 110 13.05 4.35 19.15
N ARG A 111 13.24 3.11 18.69
CA ARG A 111 14.57 2.49 18.60
C ARG A 111 15.39 3.09 17.48
N PHE A 112 14.75 3.29 16.34
CA PHE A 112 15.40 3.73 15.12
C PHE A 112 14.44 4.56 14.26
N ILE A 113 15.00 5.55 13.60
CA ILE A 113 14.39 6.27 12.49
C ILE A 113 15.31 6.11 11.28
N TYR A 114 14.78 5.61 10.18
CA TYR A 114 15.47 5.62 8.89
C TYR A 114 14.75 6.58 7.95
N ASP A 115 15.37 7.72 7.69
CA ASP A 115 14.82 8.74 6.80
C ASP A 115 15.44 8.62 5.41
N GLN A 116 14.68 8.05 4.46
CA GLN A 116 15.13 7.89 3.07
C GLN A 116 15.19 9.22 2.32
N SER A 117 14.56 10.29 2.83
CA SER A 117 14.50 11.59 2.18
C SER A 117 15.68 12.50 2.49
N ILE A 118 16.45 12.19 3.55
CA ILE A 118 17.60 12.98 3.99
C ILE A 118 18.90 12.29 3.53
N PRO A 119 19.64 12.87 2.57
CA PRO A 119 20.97 12.37 2.21
C PRO A 119 21.94 12.47 3.40
N GLY A 120 22.73 11.43 3.64
CA GLY A 120 23.69 11.45 4.73
C GLY A 120 24.32 10.10 4.97
N ASN A 121 24.12 9.58 6.18
CA ASN A 121 24.71 8.32 6.66
C ASN A 121 23.67 7.21 6.56
N PRO A 122 23.53 6.53 5.41
CA PRO A 122 22.57 5.44 5.28
C PRO A 122 22.91 4.32 6.26
N PRO A 123 21.92 3.51 6.68
CA PRO A 123 22.20 2.30 7.43
C PRO A 123 23.19 1.40 6.68
N GLU A 124 23.97 0.60 7.43
CA GLU A 124 24.96 -0.31 6.84
C GLU A 124 24.32 -1.21 5.78
N GLY A 125 24.90 -1.22 4.57
CA GLY A 125 24.40 -1.98 3.43
C GLY A 125 23.31 -1.29 2.61
N PHE A 126 22.71 -0.18 3.06
CA PHE A 126 21.63 0.52 2.36
C PHE A 126 22.16 1.62 1.42
N PRO A 127 21.46 1.90 0.31
CA PRO A 127 21.99 2.76 -0.75
C PRO A 127 21.81 4.27 -0.50
N LEU A 128 20.91 4.68 0.40
CA LEU A 128 20.50 6.08 0.55
C LEU A 128 19.91 6.39 1.92
N GLY A 129 19.66 7.67 2.19
CA GLY A 129 19.00 8.14 3.40
C GLY A 129 19.95 8.33 4.59
N THR A 130 19.36 8.52 5.77
CA THR A 130 20.07 8.70 7.03
C THR A 130 19.41 7.89 8.14
N GLU A 131 20.21 7.18 8.93
CA GLU A 131 19.77 6.50 10.15
C GLU A 131 19.97 7.38 11.39
N TYR A 132 18.97 7.38 12.27
CA TYR A 132 19.06 7.91 13.63
C TYR A 132 18.74 6.80 14.63
N THR A 133 19.65 6.56 15.56
CA THR A 133 19.45 5.60 16.65
C THR A 133 18.70 6.22 17.82
N ASN A 134 18.25 5.40 18.76
CA ASN A 134 17.67 5.88 20.01
C ASN A 134 18.61 6.87 20.72
N GLU A 135 19.92 6.63 20.73
CA GLU A 135 20.90 7.55 21.33
C GLU A 135 20.90 8.93 20.64
N ASN A 136 20.77 8.98 19.30
CA ASN A 136 20.63 10.25 18.59
C ASN A 136 19.33 10.96 18.98
N ILE A 137 18.21 10.23 19.02
CA ILE A 137 16.90 10.77 19.39
C ILE A 137 16.92 11.29 20.83
N GLN A 138 17.54 10.56 21.75
CA GLN A 138 17.70 10.97 23.16
C GLN A 138 18.53 12.25 23.30
N THR A 139 19.60 12.36 22.50
CA THR A 139 20.41 13.58 22.43
C THR A 139 19.57 14.75 21.91
N ALA A 140 18.77 14.52 20.86
CA ALA A 140 17.87 15.54 20.32
C ALA A 140 16.79 15.97 21.33
N LEU A 141 16.16 15.03 22.03
CA LEU A 141 15.14 15.31 23.05
C LEU A 141 15.65 16.07 24.28
N SER A 142 16.97 16.03 24.50
CA SER A 142 17.64 16.79 25.57
C SER A 142 18.08 18.20 25.12
N SER A 143 17.94 18.52 23.83
CA SER A 143 18.26 19.82 23.25
C SER A 143 17.04 20.74 23.25
N ASP A 144 17.27 22.06 23.37
CA ASP A 144 16.23 23.08 23.12
C ASP A 144 15.85 23.17 21.63
N THR A 145 16.70 22.63 20.75
CA THR A 145 16.49 22.56 19.29
C THR A 145 16.60 21.12 18.77
N PRO A 146 15.65 20.21 19.10
CA PRO A 146 15.76 18.79 18.75
C PRO A 146 16.00 18.55 17.25
N TYR A 147 15.31 19.30 16.39
CA TYR A 147 15.41 19.15 14.94
C TYR A 147 16.73 19.64 14.33
N GLU A 148 17.56 20.38 15.07
CA GLU A 148 18.93 20.67 14.61
C GLU A 148 19.87 19.47 14.84
N VAL A 149 19.55 18.61 15.81
CA VAL A 149 20.31 17.39 16.13
C VAL A 149 19.84 16.22 15.28
N VAL A 150 18.52 16.01 15.19
CA VAL A 150 17.88 15.00 14.34
C VAL A 150 16.90 15.73 13.42
N PRO A 151 17.33 16.11 12.20
CA PRO A 151 16.53 16.90 11.24
C PRO A 151 15.44 16.08 10.54
N HIS A 152 14.89 15.08 11.23
CA HIS A 152 13.76 14.30 10.79
C HIS A 152 12.46 14.98 11.21
N MET A 153 11.53 15.14 10.26
CA MET A 153 10.19 15.66 10.51
C MET A 153 9.17 14.86 9.69
N ASP A 154 8.03 14.55 10.31
CA ASP A 154 6.85 14.07 9.61
C ASP A 154 5.97 15.27 9.24
N THR A 155 6.08 15.77 8.02
CA THR A 155 5.32 16.95 7.58
C THR A 155 3.90 16.62 7.15
N ALA A 156 3.61 15.36 6.83
CA ALA A 156 2.27 14.90 6.46
C ALA A 156 1.46 14.49 7.70
N GLY A 157 2.13 13.96 8.73
CA GLY A 157 1.53 13.56 10.00
C GLY A 157 0.93 12.15 10.01
N HIS A 158 0.86 11.47 8.85
CA HIS A 158 0.26 10.15 8.72
C HIS A 158 1.01 9.08 9.53
N GLY A 159 2.33 8.99 9.36
CA GLY A 159 3.16 8.02 10.09
C GLY A 159 3.18 8.27 11.60
N THR A 160 3.22 9.53 12.04
CA THR A 160 3.07 9.91 13.45
C THR A 160 1.74 9.43 14.01
N PHE A 161 0.66 9.65 13.25
CA PHE A 161 -0.68 9.23 13.66
C PHE A 161 -0.78 7.72 13.81
N LEU A 162 -0.38 6.95 12.80
CA LEU A 162 -0.42 5.49 12.83
C LEU A 162 0.44 4.92 13.96
N ALA A 163 1.64 5.44 14.16
CA ALA A 163 2.52 5.02 15.24
C ALA A 163 1.90 5.28 16.62
N SER A 164 1.18 6.39 16.78
CA SER A 164 0.52 6.73 18.04
C SER A 164 -0.59 5.74 18.39
N ILE A 165 -1.46 5.38 17.45
CA ILE A 165 -2.60 4.49 17.75
C ILE A 165 -2.16 3.03 17.90
N ALA A 166 -1.10 2.62 17.21
CA ALA A 166 -0.54 1.28 17.34
C ALA A 166 0.26 1.11 18.63
N ALA A 167 1.12 2.08 18.97
CA ALA A 167 2.16 1.93 19.98
C ALA A 167 2.32 3.15 20.92
N GLY A 168 1.39 4.09 20.95
CA GLY A 168 1.48 5.26 21.81
C GLY A 168 1.45 4.89 23.30
N ARG A 169 2.35 5.50 24.09
CA ARG A 169 2.32 5.45 25.55
C ARG A 169 1.08 6.18 26.09
N PRO A 170 0.66 5.87 27.32
CA PRO A 170 -0.31 6.69 28.03
C PRO A 170 0.10 8.16 28.04
N ALA A 171 -0.70 9.01 27.39
CA ALA A 171 -0.56 10.45 27.38
C ALA A 171 -1.97 11.05 27.47
N ASP A 172 -2.23 11.83 28.52
CA ASP A 172 -3.57 12.31 28.86
C ASP A 172 -4.59 11.15 28.94
N ASN A 173 -5.65 11.17 28.11
CA ASN A 173 -6.69 10.13 28.03
C ASN A 173 -6.47 9.16 26.85
N PHE A 174 -5.28 9.14 26.28
CA PHE A 174 -4.93 8.33 25.11
C PHE A 174 -3.93 7.23 25.46
N THR A 175 -4.12 6.04 24.88
CA THR A 175 -3.12 4.97 24.84
C THR A 175 -3.24 4.24 23.51
N GLY A 176 -2.11 3.84 22.93
CA GLY A 176 -2.09 2.97 21.77
C GLY A 176 -2.47 1.53 22.13
N ALA A 177 -2.68 0.70 21.10
CA ALA A 177 -3.06 -0.70 21.24
C ALA A 177 -1.96 -1.58 21.90
N ALA A 178 -0.67 -1.27 21.66
CA ALA A 178 0.49 -1.94 22.23
C ALA A 178 1.51 -0.92 22.81
N PRO A 179 1.19 -0.29 23.95
CA PRO A 179 1.93 0.85 24.52
C PRO A 179 3.35 0.48 25.01
N ASP A 180 3.70 -0.78 25.14
CA ASP A 180 5.06 -1.21 25.53
C ASP A 180 5.89 -1.72 24.34
N SER A 181 5.29 -1.85 23.15
CA SER A 181 6.05 -2.14 21.93
C SER A 181 6.93 -0.97 21.53
N GLU A 182 8.18 -1.22 21.19
CA GLU A 182 9.09 -0.16 20.72
C GLU A 182 8.98 0.03 19.20
N ILE A 183 9.31 1.22 18.73
CA ILE A 183 9.00 1.66 17.35
C ILE A 183 10.26 1.65 16.49
N ILE A 184 10.13 1.17 15.26
CA ILE A 184 11.07 1.41 14.17
C ILE A 184 10.32 2.21 13.10
N MET A 185 10.73 3.44 12.83
CA MET A 185 10.11 4.27 11.80
C MET A 185 11.00 4.34 10.57
N VAL A 186 10.42 4.10 9.40
CA VAL A 186 11.04 4.39 8.11
C VAL A 186 10.22 5.48 7.42
N LYS A 187 10.84 6.65 7.21
CA LYS A 187 10.27 7.68 6.35
C LYS A 187 10.66 7.43 4.91
N LEU A 188 9.65 7.25 4.08
CA LEU A 188 9.80 7.04 2.66
C LEU A 188 10.14 8.35 1.95
N LYS A 189 10.97 8.26 0.93
CA LYS A 189 11.25 9.37 0.03
C LYS A 189 10.20 9.42 -1.09
N LYS A 190 9.87 10.63 -1.55
CA LYS A 190 9.10 10.83 -2.79
C LYS A 190 9.80 10.12 -3.95
N SER A 191 9.01 9.50 -4.82
CA SER A 191 9.50 8.77 -5.98
C SER A 191 10.25 9.68 -6.95
N TYR A 192 11.11 9.09 -7.77
CA TYR A 192 11.85 9.86 -8.77
C TYR A 192 10.90 10.40 -9.86
N PRO A 193 11.15 11.61 -10.39
CA PRO A 193 10.31 12.24 -11.41
C PRO A 193 9.96 11.33 -12.59
N PHE A 194 10.94 10.54 -13.07
CA PHE A 194 10.73 9.55 -14.13
C PHE A 194 9.52 8.62 -13.90
N TYR A 195 9.32 8.15 -12.66
CA TYR A 195 8.18 7.29 -12.35
C TYR A 195 6.91 8.10 -12.14
N LEU A 196 6.99 9.29 -11.52
CA LEU A 196 5.83 10.18 -11.34
C LEU A 196 5.23 10.54 -12.70
N ASP A 197 6.06 10.94 -13.67
CA ASP A 197 5.65 11.26 -15.04
C ASP A 197 5.04 10.03 -15.73
N ARG A 198 5.70 8.86 -15.62
CA ARG A 198 5.22 7.61 -16.22
C ARG A 198 3.80 7.24 -15.77
N PHE A 199 3.51 7.44 -14.48
CA PHE A 199 2.23 7.11 -13.87
C PHE A 199 1.23 8.27 -13.87
N CYS A 200 1.59 9.43 -14.44
CA CYS A 200 0.77 10.64 -14.44
C CYS A 200 0.39 11.10 -13.02
N VAL A 201 1.33 11.01 -12.08
CA VAL A 201 1.10 11.48 -10.70
C VAL A 201 1.14 13.02 -10.71
N PRO A 202 0.17 13.72 -10.10
CA PRO A 202 0.16 15.18 -10.04
C PRO A 202 1.44 15.75 -9.39
N GLU A 203 1.98 16.83 -9.94
CA GLU A 203 3.26 17.41 -9.49
C GLU A 203 3.23 17.81 -8.00
N GLU A 204 2.09 18.34 -7.56
CA GLU A 204 1.83 18.79 -6.18
C GLU A 204 1.69 17.66 -5.17
N GLN A 205 1.58 16.41 -5.62
CA GLN A 205 1.44 15.27 -4.73
C GLN A 205 2.79 14.93 -4.09
N GLU A 206 2.95 15.24 -2.81
CA GLU A 206 4.19 14.99 -2.07
C GLU A 206 4.31 13.55 -1.55
N ASN A 207 3.19 12.89 -1.26
CA ASN A 207 3.16 11.56 -0.65
C ASN A 207 3.01 10.45 -1.70
N ALA A 208 3.96 10.41 -2.64
CA ALA A 208 4.02 9.43 -3.73
C ALA A 208 5.29 8.59 -3.61
N PHE A 209 5.18 7.38 -3.06
CA PHE A 209 6.32 6.54 -2.69
C PHE A 209 6.48 5.36 -3.64
N SER A 210 7.70 5.01 -4.04
CA SER A 210 7.90 3.84 -4.89
C SER A 210 7.82 2.52 -4.09
N ALA A 211 7.31 1.45 -4.70
CA ALA A 211 7.31 0.12 -4.08
C ALA A 211 8.71 -0.33 -3.63
N THR A 212 9.77 0.05 -4.38
CA THR A 212 11.17 -0.18 -3.99
C THR A 212 11.58 0.52 -2.70
N ALA A 213 11.09 1.74 -2.46
CA ALA A 213 11.36 2.48 -1.23
C ALA A 213 10.71 1.78 -0.03
N VAL A 214 9.49 1.28 -0.21
CA VAL A 214 8.77 0.47 0.79
C VAL A 214 9.53 -0.82 1.06
N MET A 215 9.93 -1.57 0.03
CA MET A 215 10.70 -2.81 0.17
C MET A 215 12.01 -2.59 0.95
N LEU A 216 12.77 -1.53 0.62
CA LEU A 216 13.98 -1.18 1.38
C LEU A 216 13.67 -0.86 2.84
N GLY A 217 12.55 -0.17 3.12
CA GLY A 217 12.13 0.11 4.48
C GLY A 217 11.76 -1.14 5.28
N VAL A 218 11.04 -2.07 4.63
CA VAL A 218 10.68 -3.36 5.22
C VAL A 218 11.93 -4.18 5.52
N GLU A 219 12.86 -4.28 4.57
CA GLU A 219 14.15 -4.97 4.76
C GLU A 219 14.94 -4.37 5.94
N TYR A 220 14.98 -3.05 6.04
CA TYR A 220 15.61 -2.36 7.16
C TYR A 220 15.00 -2.75 8.51
N ILE A 221 13.66 -2.75 8.60
CA ILE A 221 12.95 -3.15 9.82
C ILE A 221 13.28 -4.60 10.19
N LEU A 222 13.27 -5.51 9.22
CA LEU A 222 13.61 -6.92 9.43
C LEU A 222 15.04 -7.10 9.94
N GLN A 223 16.03 -6.44 9.33
CA GLN A 223 17.43 -6.52 9.76
C GLN A 223 17.63 -5.96 11.17
N LYS A 224 16.93 -4.88 11.54
CA LYS A 224 16.97 -4.35 12.91
C LYS A 224 16.29 -5.26 13.90
N ALA A 225 15.15 -5.87 13.55
CA ALA A 225 14.46 -6.84 14.38
C ALA A 225 15.34 -8.08 14.65
N GLU A 226 16.00 -8.61 13.60
CA GLU A 226 16.97 -9.69 13.71
C GLU A 226 18.16 -9.32 14.60
N LYS A 227 18.77 -8.14 14.37
CA LYS A 227 19.89 -7.65 15.19
C LYS A 227 19.53 -7.49 16.67
N LEU A 228 18.28 -7.13 16.96
CA LEU A 228 17.76 -7.03 18.32
C LEU A 228 17.23 -8.36 18.88
N ASN A 229 17.18 -9.42 18.07
CA ASN A 229 16.60 -10.72 18.37
C ASN A 229 15.16 -10.63 18.90
N ARG A 230 14.31 -9.91 18.18
CA ARG A 230 12.93 -9.62 18.61
C ARG A 230 11.91 -9.81 17.48
N PRO A 231 10.69 -10.26 17.81
CA PRO A 231 9.61 -10.32 16.83
C PRO A 231 9.16 -8.91 16.43
N VAL A 232 8.61 -8.78 15.23
CA VAL A 232 8.21 -7.51 14.65
C VAL A 232 6.87 -7.59 13.92
N VAL A 233 6.03 -6.59 14.17
CA VAL A 233 4.87 -6.29 13.33
C VAL A 233 5.24 -5.15 12.38
N ILE A 234 4.89 -5.27 11.10
CA ILE A 234 5.13 -4.21 10.11
C ILE A 234 3.77 -3.69 9.65
N CYS A 235 3.53 -2.41 9.85
CA CYS A 235 2.32 -1.71 9.44
C CYS A 235 2.55 -1.02 8.09
N ILE A 236 1.75 -1.37 7.08
CA ILE A 236 1.75 -0.77 5.75
C ILE A 236 0.39 -0.09 5.54
N GLY A 237 0.36 1.22 5.81
CA GLY A 237 -0.81 2.09 5.63
C GLY A 237 -0.90 2.73 4.24
N LEU A 238 -0.29 2.10 3.23
CA LEU A 238 -0.10 2.64 1.89
C LEU A 238 -0.74 1.71 0.84
N GLY A 239 -1.22 2.29 -0.26
CA GLY A 239 -1.87 1.54 -1.33
C GLY A 239 -1.64 2.11 -2.73
N SER A 240 -1.96 1.33 -3.76
CA SER A 240 -1.88 1.74 -5.17
C SER A 240 -2.93 1.05 -6.04
N ASN A 241 -3.39 1.78 -7.07
CA ASN A 241 -4.12 1.24 -8.23
C ASN A 241 -3.22 1.17 -9.49
N TYR A 242 -1.93 1.54 -9.40
CA TYR A 242 -0.97 1.40 -10.50
C TYR A 242 -0.42 -0.04 -10.58
N ASP A 243 -1.31 -1.02 -10.45
CA ASP A 243 -0.99 -2.45 -10.29
C ASP A 243 -1.87 -3.27 -11.26
N SER A 244 -1.42 -4.47 -11.66
CA SER A 244 -2.24 -5.38 -12.48
C SER A 244 -3.46 -5.93 -11.72
N HIS A 245 -3.50 -5.76 -10.41
CA HIS A 245 -4.48 -6.32 -9.47
C HIS A 245 -4.53 -7.85 -9.42
N ASP A 246 -3.55 -8.52 -10.04
CA ASP A 246 -3.46 -9.98 -10.09
C ASP A 246 -2.73 -10.60 -8.88
N GLY A 247 -2.12 -9.77 -8.02
CA GLY A 247 -1.44 -10.19 -6.79
C GLY A 247 -0.11 -10.94 -7.01
N TYR A 248 0.44 -10.94 -8.23
CA TYR A 248 1.68 -11.67 -8.57
C TYR A 248 2.90 -10.77 -8.81
N GLY A 249 2.76 -9.45 -8.73
CA GLY A 249 3.88 -8.52 -8.91
C GLY A 249 5.06 -8.76 -7.94
N ILE A 250 6.26 -8.32 -8.32
CA ILE A 250 7.50 -8.50 -7.51
C ILE A 250 7.33 -8.00 -6.07
N PHE A 251 6.64 -6.88 -5.88
CA PHE A 251 6.40 -6.30 -4.56
C PHE A 251 5.50 -7.19 -3.69
N ALA A 252 4.40 -7.70 -4.26
CA ALA A 252 3.51 -8.65 -3.62
C ALA A 252 4.24 -9.94 -3.22
N GLU A 253 5.02 -10.52 -4.15
CA GLU A 253 5.79 -11.73 -3.88
C GLU A 253 6.86 -11.52 -2.78
N TYR A 254 7.52 -10.36 -2.75
CA TYR A 254 8.45 -10.03 -1.66
C TYR A 254 7.75 -10.04 -0.30
N LEU A 255 6.61 -9.34 -0.18
CA LEU A 255 5.84 -9.27 1.07
C LEU A 255 5.29 -10.65 1.47
N TYR A 256 4.79 -11.43 0.50
CA TYR A 256 4.34 -12.80 0.75
C TYR A 256 5.45 -13.65 1.37
N ASN A 257 6.65 -13.63 0.80
CA ASN A 257 7.77 -14.45 1.28
C ASN A 257 8.16 -14.11 2.71
N ILE A 258 8.32 -12.82 3.05
CA ILE A 258 8.69 -12.42 4.41
C ILE A 258 7.57 -12.68 5.43
N SER A 259 6.30 -12.66 5.00
CA SER A 259 5.16 -12.87 5.89
C SER A 259 5.16 -14.27 6.53
N ASN A 260 5.81 -15.24 5.86
CA ASN A 260 5.93 -16.62 6.31
C ASN A 260 7.05 -16.83 7.35
N ASN A 261 7.90 -15.83 7.61
CA ASN A 261 8.96 -15.93 8.60
C ASN A 261 8.37 -15.92 10.02
N PRO A 262 8.71 -16.90 10.89
CA PRO A 262 8.37 -16.83 12.30
C PRO A 262 8.89 -15.54 12.94
N GLY A 263 8.08 -14.94 13.80
CA GLY A 263 8.36 -13.65 14.43
C GLY A 263 8.03 -12.42 13.57
N VAL A 264 7.55 -12.59 12.33
CA VAL A 264 7.14 -11.48 11.45
C VAL A 264 5.64 -11.48 11.24
N CYS A 265 4.99 -10.35 11.49
CA CYS A 265 3.58 -10.12 11.17
C CYS A 265 3.42 -8.89 10.26
N LEU A 266 2.78 -9.02 9.10
CA LEU A 266 2.44 -7.89 8.22
C LEU A 266 0.98 -7.47 8.43
N CYS A 267 0.72 -6.19 8.67
CA CYS A 267 -0.61 -5.61 8.69
C CYS A 267 -0.73 -4.58 7.55
N ILE A 268 -1.66 -4.82 6.63
CA ILE A 268 -1.77 -4.08 5.38
C ILE A 268 -3.18 -3.49 5.27
N ALA A 269 -3.27 -2.19 5.01
CA ALA A 269 -4.53 -1.50 4.76
C ALA A 269 -5.09 -1.85 3.37
N VAL A 270 -6.41 -2.08 3.26
CA VAL A 270 -7.00 -2.54 2.00
C VAL A 270 -7.32 -1.45 0.98
N GLY A 271 -7.33 -0.18 1.37
CA GLY A 271 -7.61 0.94 0.49
C GLY A 271 -8.89 1.70 0.85
N ASN A 272 -9.02 2.91 0.30
CA ASN A 272 -10.16 3.81 0.53
C ASN A 272 -10.96 4.11 -0.77
N GLU A 273 -11.08 3.15 -1.68
CA GLU A 273 -11.47 3.40 -3.07
C GLU A 273 -12.90 2.95 -3.44
N SER A 274 -13.66 2.32 -2.53
CA SER A 274 -14.98 1.75 -2.87
C SER A 274 -16.01 2.78 -3.33
N GLN A 275 -15.90 4.03 -2.88
CA GLN A 275 -16.77 5.14 -3.30
C GLN A 275 -16.07 6.15 -4.21
N ALA A 276 -14.81 5.89 -4.58
CA ALA A 276 -14.02 6.82 -5.41
C ALA A 276 -14.42 6.76 -6.89
N ARG A 277 -15.20 5.75 -7.30
CA ARG A 277 -15.60 5.52 -8.71
C ARG A 277 -14.41 5.35 -9.65
N HIS A 278 -13.31 4.83 -9.10
CA HIS A 278 -12.06 4.55 -9.79
C HIS A 278 -11.93 3.10 -10.28
N HIS A 279 -13.00 2.30 -10.19
CA HIS A 279 -13.02 0.95 -10.76
C HIS A 279 -14.24 0.74 -11.65
N PHE A 280 -13.98 0.17 -12.82
CA PHE A 280 -14.96 -0.30 -13.81
C PHE A 280 -14.78 -1.81 -13.98
N SER A 281 -15.87 -2.55 -14.04
CA SER A 281 -15.86 -3.98 -14.33
C SER A 281 -17.04 -4.36 -15.21
N GLN A 282 -16.77 -5.16 -16.23
CA GLN A 282 -17.79 -5.66 -17.15
C GLN A 282 -17.42 -7.05 -17.66
N GLN A 283 -18.45 -7.87 -17.94
CA GLN A 283 -18.26 -9.13 -18.64
C GLN A 283 -18.41 -8.93 -20.16
N PHE A 284 -17.38 -9.32 -20.89
CA PHE A 284 -17.30 -9.39 -22.33
C PHE A 284 -17.86 -10.74 -22.84
N SER A 285 -18.48 -10.75 -24.01
CA SER A 285 -18.79 -11.98 -24.75
C SER A 285 -18.16 -11.94 -26.14
N SER A 286 -17.77 -13.09 -26.68
CA SER A 286 -17.08 -13.19 -27.97
C SER A 286 -17.94 -12.79 -29.17
N ASP A 287 -19.26 -12.87 -29.01
CA ASP A 287 -20.29 -12.44 -29.97
C ASP A 287 -20.88 -11.05 -29.63
N GLY A 288 -20.40 -10.42 -28.55
CA GLY A 288 -20.90 -9.16 -28.04
C GLY A 288 -20.39 -7.94 -28.79
N ALA A 289 -21.10 -6.83 -28.62
CA ALA A 289 -20.60 -5.54 -29.07
C ALA A 289 -19.34 -5.14 -28.28
N PRO A 290 -18.43 -4.35 -28.88
CA PRO A 290 -17.34 -3.72 -28.16
C PRO A 290 -17.84 -2.98 -26.90
N GLN A 291 -17.09 -3.06 -25.80
CA GLN A 291 -17.49 -2.46 -24.53
C GLN A 291 -16.88 -1.07 -24.40
N ASN A 292 -17.69 -0.11 -23.98
CA ASN A 292 -17.22 1.24 -23.69
C ASN A 292 -16.87 1.38 -22.22
N ILE A 293 -15.73 2.01 -21.97
CA ILE A 293 -15.27 2.47 -20.68
C ILE A 293 -15.30 3.99 -20.75
N ASP A 294 -16.35 4.59 -20.20
CA ASP A 294 -16.58 6.03 -20.26
C ASP A 294 -16.05 6.71 -19.00
N ILE A 295 -15.19 7.70 -19.19
CA ILE A 295 -14.51 8.45 -18.15
C ILE A 295 -14.99 9.90 -18.23
N MET A 296 -15.61 10.39 -17.15
CA MET A 296 -15.89 11.81 -16.98
C MET A 296 -14.59 12.51 -16.58
N VAL A 297 -14.27 13.62 -17.23
CA VAL A 297 -13.10 14.44 -16.95
C VAL A 297 -13.56 15.87 -16.73
N GLY A 298 -13.30 16.43 -15.54
CA GLY A 298 -13.61 17.83 -15.25
C GLY A 298 -12.56 18.82 -15.75
N GLU A 299 -12.81 20.09 -15.44
CA GLU A 299 -11.89 21.20 -15.74
C GLU A 299 -10.55 21.02 -15.03
N ASN A 300 -9.45 21.31 -15.72
CA ASN A 300 -8.07 21.22 -15.20
C ASN A 300 -7.73 19.86 -14.57
N ALA A 301 -8.26 18.76 -15.12
CA ALA A 301 -7.99 17.42 -14.62
C ALA A 301 -6.52 16.98 -14.77
N GLY A 302 -5.78 17.59 -15.70
CA GLY A 302 -4.38 17.27 -15.98
C GLY A 302 -4.24 15.97 -16.78
N ASP A 303 -3.21 15.21 -16.44
CA ASP A 303 -2.92 13.93 -17.08
C ASP A 303 -3.74 12.80 -16.44
N ILE A 304 -4.24 11.88 -17.26
CA ILE A 304 -5.02 10.73 -16.82
C ILE A 304 -4.28 9.46 -17.18
N PHE A 305 -4.19 8.55 -16.22
CA PHE A 305 -3.69 7.19 -16.40
C PHE A 305 -4.86 6.21 -16.23
N VAL A 306 -4.97 5.22 -17.11
CA VAL A 306 -5.98 4.17 -17.02
C VAL A 306 -5.29 2.82 -17.22
N LEU A 307 -5.48 1.91 -16.28
CA LEU A 307 -5.05 0.53 -16.41
C LEU A 307 -6.25 -0.36 -16.70
N ILE A 308 -6.18 -1.16 -17.75
CA ILE A 308 -7.23 -2.10 -18.14
C ILE A 308 -6.65 -3.51 -18.07
N GLY A 309 -7.27 -4.39 -17.29
CA GLY A 309 -6.85 -5.78 -17.12
C GLY A 309 -7.87 -6.76 -17.71
N ASN A 310 -7.36 -7.83 -18.32
CA ASN A 310 -8.13 -9.00 -18.76
C ASN A 310 -7.34 -10.29 -18.56
N THR A 311 -8.05 -11.41 -18.45
CA THR A 311 -7.43 -12.71 -18.12
C THR A 311 -6.56 -13.27 -19.25
N ILE A 312 -5.63 -14.15 -18.90
CA ILE A 312 -4.70 -14.89 -19.79
C ILE A 312 -5.37 -15.54 -21.01
N SER A 313 -6.63 -15.96 -20.91
CA SER A 313 -7.34 -16.61 -22.01
C SER A 313 -7.89 -15.63 -23.06
N ASP A 314 -7.89 -14.34 -22.72
CA ASP A 314 -8.49 -13.30 -23.51
C ASP A 314 -7.40 -12.40 -24.10
N ARG A 315 -7.72 -11.75 -25.21
CA ARG A 315 -6.90 -10.70 -25.80
C ARG A 315 -7.80 -9.57 -26.24
N ILE A 316 -7.46 -8.36 -25.81
CA ILE A 316 -8.22 -7.16 -26.16
C ILE A 316 -7.36 -6.14 -26.89
N SER A 317 -8.01 -5.32 -27.70
CA SER A 317 -7.46 -4.08 -28.26
C SER A 317 -8.40 -2.92 -27.95
N VAL A 318 -7.94 -1.69 -28.09
CA VAL A 318 -8.71 -0.50 -27.70
C VAL A 318 -8.70 0.56 -28.79
N SER A 319 -9.75 1.35 -28.85
CA SER A 319 -9.78 2.67 -29.48
C SER A 319 -10.11 3.73 -28.42
N VAL A 320 -9.74 4.98 -28.67
CA VAL A 320 -9.98 6.09 -27.73
C VAL A 320 -10.65 7.22 -28.47
N ARG A 321 -11.78 7.69 -27.96
CA ARG A 321 -12.52 8.83 -28.48
C ARG A 321 -12.47 9.96 -27.48
N SER A 322 -12.09 11.14 -27.95
CA SER A 322 -12.05 12.35 -27.12
C SER A 322 -13.43 13.00 -26.97
N PRO A 323 -13.60 13.94 -26.03
CA PRO A 323 -14.87 14.66 -25.84
C PRO A 323 -15.34 15.44 -27.06
N THR A 324 -14.42 15.93 -27.91
CA THR A 324 -14.78 16.64 -29.16
C THR A 324 -15.14 15.70 -30.30
N GLY A 325 -14.99 14.38 -30.10
CA GLY A 325 -15.35 13.32 -31.05
C GLY A 325 -14.20 12.85 -31.94
N GLU A 326 -12.97 13.33 -31.72
CA GLU A 326 -11.79 12.82 -32.42
C GLU A 326 -11.52 11.37 -32.00
N LEU A 327 -11.25 10.49 -32.97
CA LEU A 327 -11.09 9.05 -32.74
C LEU A 327 -9.65 8.63 -33.03
N VAL A 328 -8.95 8.19 -31.99
CA VAL A 328 -7.79 7.32 -32.12
C VAL A 328 -8.31 5.93 -32.50
N ASN A 329 -8.05 5.52 -33.74
CA ASN A 329 -8.50 4.22 -34.27
C ASN A 329 -8.00 3.06 -33.42
N ARG A 330 -8.67 1.90 -33.56
CA ARG A 330 -8.32 0.66 -32.87
C ARG A 330 -6.82 0.37 -33.03
N VAL A 331 -6.11 0.36 -31.91
CA VAL A 331 -4.67 0.12 -31.86
C VAL A 331 -4.44 -1.40 -31.82
N THR A 332 -3.59 -1.90 -32.71
CA THR A 332 -3.21 -3.32 -32.71
C THR A 332 -2.48 -3.66 -31.40
N PRO A 333 -2.86 -4.74 -30.70
CA PRO A 333 -2.19 -5.12 -29.48
C PRO A 333 -0.84 -5.73 -29.85
N ILE A 334 0.24 -4.99 -29.59
CA ILE A 334 1.62 -5.42 -29.78
C ILE A 334 2.31 -5.24 -28.44
N SER A 335 2.70 -6.35 -27.81
CA SER A 335 3.32 -6.33 -26.48
C SER A 335 4.63 -5.55 -26.47
N GLY A 336 4.79 -4.67 -25.48
CA GLY A 336 5.97 -3.81 -25.31
C GLY A 336 6.02 -2.58 -26.24
N TYR A 337 5.10 -2.47 -27.21
CA TYR A 337 5.00 -1.30 -28.08
C TYR A 337 4.04 -0.26 -27.50
N THR A 338 4.42 1.02 -27.59
CA THR A 338 3.56 2.15 -27.21
C THR A 338 3.17 2.93 -28.45
N PHE A 339 1.87 2.93 -28.73
CA PHE A 339 1.28 3.82 -29.72
C PHE A 339 1.12 5.22 -29.13
N ASN A 340 1.37 6.26 -29.92
CA ASN A 340 1.19 7.66 -29.54
C ASN A 340 0.42 8.40 -30.64
N SER A 341 -0.59 9.17 -30.25
CA SER A 341 -1.32 10.09 -31.13
C SER A 341 -1.50 11.44 -30.45
N GLN A 342 -1.03 12.50 -31.11
CA GLN A 342 -1.43 13.87 -30.79
C GLN A 342 -2.80 14.14 -31.41
N LEU A 343 -3.75 14.64 -30.63
CA LEU A 343 -5.05 15.05 -31.18
C LEU A 343 -4.93 16.35 -31.97
N VAL A 344 -5.71 16.49 -33.04
CA VAL A 344 -5.62 17.61 -33.98
C VAL A 344 -6.39 18.82 -33.49
N LEU A 345 -7.57 18.61 -32.92
CA LEU A 345 -8.45 19.69 -32.45
C LEU A 345 -8.35 19.93 -30.94
N GLU A 346 -7.42 19.26 -30.27
CA GLU A 346 -7.21 19.33 -28.84
C GLU A 346 -5.71 19.34 -28.52
N ARG A 347 -5.36 19.88 -27.34
CA ARG A 347 -4.00 19.81 -26.81
C ARG A 347 -3.61 18.41 -26.33
N SER A 348 -4.60 17.55 -26.10
CA SER A 348 -4.42 16.24 -25.51
C SER A 348 -3.54 15.33 -26.37
N GLN A 349 -2.69 14.55 -25.71
CA GLN A 349 -1.96 13.44 -26.34
C GLN A 349 -2.44 12.12 -25.75
N VAL A 350 -2.72 11.14 -26.61
CA VAL A 350 -3.13 9.80 -26.19
C VAL A 350 -2.02 8.81 -26.45
N THR A 351 -1.65 8.04 -25.43
CA THR A 351 -0.76 6.87 -25.59
C THR A 351 -1.47 5.59 -25.20
N VAL A 352 -1.24 4.52 -25.95
CA VAL A 352 -1.76 3.17 -25.68
C VAL A 352 -0.61 2.18 -25.69
N SER A 353 -0.43 1.46 -24.59
CA SER A 353 0.61 0.44 -24.43
C SER A 353 -0.02 -0.89 -24.02
N TYR A 354 0.46 -1.98 -24.61
CA TYR A 354 0.03 -3.33 -24.26
C TYR A 354 1.16 -4.13 -23.63
N TYR A 355 0.84 -4.91 -22.60
CA TYR A 355 1.77 -5.81 -21.95
C TYR A 355 1.09 -7.16 -21.72
N TYR A 356 1.62 -8.19 -22.39
CA TYR A 356 1.20 -9.58 -22.23
C TYR A 356 2.22 -10.51 -22.90
N PRO A 357 2.35 -11.76 -22.40
CA PRO A 357 1.86 -12.22 -21.11
C PRO A 357 2.63 -11.57 -19.96
N LEU A 358 1.96 -11.25 -18.86
CA LEU A 358 2.61 -10.83 -17.60
C LEU A 358 3.26 -12.02 -16.88
N GLU A 359 4.41 -11.84 -16.23
CA GLU A 359 4.94 -12.82 -15.26
C GLU A 359 3.95 -13.04 -14.12
N GLY A 360 3.83 -14.30 -13.66
CA GLY A 360 2.90 -14.72 -12.62
C GLY A 360 1.57 -15.19 -13.17
N SER A 361 0.71 -14.26 -13.60
CA SER A 361 -0.66 -14.55 -14.07
C SER A 361 -0.73 -14.97 -15.54
N GLY A 362 0.15 -14.44 -16.38
CA GLY A 362 0.04 -14.50 -17.84
C GLY A 362 -1.02 -13.56 -18.43
N ASP A 363 -1.66 -12.74 -17.59
CA ASP A 363 -2.73 -11.84 -17.98
C ASP A 363 -2.24 -10.75 -18.96
N GLN A 364 -3.20 -10.03 -19.53
CA GLN A 364 -2.94 -8.84 -20.32
C GLN A 364 -3.32 -7.59 -19.52
N ILE A 365 -2.41 -6.61 -19.54
CA ILE A 365 -2.72 -5.24 -19.17
C ILE A 365 -2.57 -4.30 -20.36
N THR A 366 -3.48 -3.35 -20.44
CA THR A 366 -3.45 -2.24 -21.39
C THR A 366 -3.39 -0.94 -20.60
N ILE A 367 -2.37 -0.14 -20.84
CA ILE A 367 -2.20 1.17 -20.21
C ILE A 367 -2.57 2.25 -21.24
N ILE A 368 -3.44 3.16 -20.83
CA ILE A 368 -3.80 4.34 -21.60
C ILE A 368 -3.39 5.56 -20.79
N ARG A 369 -2.67 6.48 -21.43
CA ARG A 369 -2.39 7.81 -20.85
C ARG A 369 -3.01 8.86 -21.74
N ILE A 370 -3.73 9.79 -21.14
CA ILE A 370 -4.29 10.97 -21.79
C ILE A 370 -3.58 12.15 -21.15
N LEU A 371 -2.59 12.71 -21.84
CA LEU A 371 -1.84 13.86 -21.35
C LEU A 371 -2.58 15.14 -21.69
N ASP A 372 -2.61 16.08 -20.76
CA ASP A 372 -3.33 17.35 -20.83
C ASP A 372 -4.80 17.21 -21.27
N ALA A 373 -5.54 16.33 -20.57
CA ALA A 373 -6.87 15.89 -20.97
C ALA A 373 -7.87 17.05 -21.09
N THR A 374 -8.55 17.11 -22.24
CA THR A 374 -9.71 18.00 -22.44
C THR A 374 -10.88 17.58 -21.54
N PRO A 375 -11.58 18.53 -20.89
CA PRO A 375 -12.79 18.25 -20.11
C PRO A 375 -13.92 17.65 -20.97
N GLY A 376 -14.69 16.75 -20.36
CA GLY A 376 -15.82 16.06 -20.97
C GLY A 376 -15.70 14.54 -20.84
N ILE A 377 -16.45 13.81 -21.66
CA ILE A 377 -16.47 12.34 -21.62
C ILE A 377 -15.46 11.79 -22.61
N TRP A 378 -14.47 11.08 -22.08
CA TRP A 378 -13.58 10.24 -22.87
C TRP A 378 -14.16 8.83 -22.94
N THR A 379 -14.21 8.26 -24.14
CA THR A 379 -14.70 6.89 -24.33
C THR A 379 -13.55 6.01 -24.82
N ILE A 380 -13.17 5.03 -24.02
CA ILE A 380 -12.27 3.95 -24.43
C ILE A 380 -13.15 2.77 -24.85
N THR A 381 -13.07 2.35 -26.12
CA THR A 381 -13.80 1.17 -26.59
C THR A 381 -12.87 -0.03 -26.63
N ALA A 382 -13.17 -1.05 -25.83
CA ALA A 382 -12.47 -2.33 -25.82
C ALA A 382 -13.08 -3.31 -26.84
N TYR A 383 -12.23 -3.99 -27.59
CA TYR A 383 -12.58 -4.99 -28.61
C TYR A 383 -11.97 -6.33 -28.22
N GLY A 384 -12.79 -7.38 -28.13
CA GLY A 384 -12.32 -8.74 -27.94
C GLY A 384 -11.69 -9.31 -29.21
N ASP A 385 -10.36 -9.42 -29.26
CA ASP A 385 -9.64 -10.13 -30.32
C ASP A 385 -9.74 -11.65 -30.11
N ILE A 386 -9.70 -12.07 -28.85
CA ILE A 386 -9.90 -13.44 -28.37
C ILE A 386 -10.65 -13.31 -27.04
N VAL A 387 -11.79 -14.00 -26.88
CA VAL A 387 -12.58 -13.93 -25.64
C VAL A 387 -13.07 -15.33 -25.29
N LEU A 388 -12.59 -15.83 -24.15
CA LEU A 388 -13.00 -17.10 -23.54
C LEU A 388 -13.63 -16.88 -22.16
N ASN A 389 -12.98 -16.07 -21.31
CA ASN A 389 -13.51 -15.69 -20.01
C ASN A 389 -14.42 -14.47 -20.16
N GLY A 390 -13.87 -13.37 -20.65
CA GLY A 390 -14.55 -12.10 -20.85
C GLY A 390 -14.44 -11.12 -19.69
N SER A 391 -13.73 -11.41 -18.60
CA SER A 391 -13.56 -10.44 -17.52
C SER A 391 -12.75 -9.23 -18.00
N LEU A 392 -13.35 -8.05 -17.97
CA LEU A 392 -12.73 -6.77 -18.29
C LEU A 392 -12.81 -5.86 -17.07
N ASN A 393 -11.66 -5.46 -16.55
CA ASN A 393 -11.56 -4.51 -15.45
C ASN A 393 -10.77 -3.28 -15.89
N ALA A 394 -11.09 -2.12 -15.33
CA ALA A 394 -10.28 -0.93 -15.49
C ALA A 394 -10.19 -0.13 -14.18
N TRP A 395 -9.00 0.38 -13.89
CA TRP A 395 -8.71 1.20 -12.72
C TRP A 395 -8.19 2.58 -13.12
N LEU A 396 -8.71 3.59 -12.44
CA LEU A 396 -8.11 4.92 -12.35
C LEU A 396 -7.12 4.96 -11.18
N PRO A 397 -6.20 5.94 -11.15
CA PRO A 397 -5.25 6.09 -10.05
C PRO A 397 -5.97 6.26 -8.71
N LEU A 398 -5.26 5.92 -7.63
CA LEU A 398 -5.74 6.10 -6.26
C LEU A 398 -6.24 7.54 -6.04
N THR A 399 -7.25 7.74 -5.17
CA THR A 399 -7.63 9.08 -4.69
C THR A 399 -6.39 9.89 -4.27
N GLY A 400 -6.21 11.09 -4.84
CA GLY A 400 -5.05 11.94 -4.62
C GLY A 400 -3.92 11.77 -5.66
N PHE A 401 -3.98 10.76 -6.51
CA PHE A 401 -3.11 10.57 -7.69
C PHE A 401 -3.81 10.87 -9.01
N VAL A 402 -5.06 11.31 -8.95
CA VAL A 402 -5.83 11.83 -10.08
C VAL A 402 -6.74 12.94 -9.57
N SER A 403 -7.10 13.89 -10.43
CA SER A 403 -8.07 14.94 -10.10
C SER A 403 -9.39 14.33 -9.60
N PRO A 404 -10.00 14.88 -8.54
CA PRO A 404 -11.28 14.37 -7.99
C PRO A 404 -12.46 14.53 -8.95
N THR A 405 -12.26 15.21 -10.09
CA THR A 405 -13.27 15.34 -11.15
C THR A 405 -13.17 14.25 -12.22
N VAL A 406 -12.23 13.31 -12.07
CA VAL A 406 -12.05 12.17 -12.99
C VAL A 406 -12.67 10.93 -12.37
N GLU A 407 -13.69 10.39 -13.01
CA GLU A 407 -14.42 9.22 -12.52
C GLU A 407 -14.94 8.35 -13.67
N PHE A 408 -15.10 7.05 -13.43
CA PHE A 408 -15.86 6.22 -14.36
C PHE A 408 -17.35 6.54 -14.26
N LEU A 409 -18.00 6.70 -15.41
CA LEU A 409 -19.46 6.88 -15.45
C LEU A 409 -20.20 5.64 -14.96
N SER A 410 -19.70 4.45 -15.33
CA SER A 410 -20.23 3.15 -14.91
C SER A 410 -19.25 2.47 -13.95
N SER A 411 -19.17 2.94 -12.71
CA SER A 411 -18.26 2.39 -11.69
C SER A 411 -18.88 1.25 -10.88
N THR A 412 -18.05 0.39 -10.29
CA THR A 412 -18.43 -0.60 -9.28
C THR A 412 -17.65 -0.38 -7.97
N PRO A 413 -18.24 -0.61 -6.79
CA PRO A 413 -17.53 -0.50 -5.52
C PRO A 413 -16.73 -1.77 -5.15
N TYR A 414 -16.97 -2.89 -5.84
CA TYR A 414 -16.27 -4.17 -5.65
C TYR A 414 -14.93 -4.18 -6.39
N ASN A 415 -13.99 -5.04 -5.97
CA ASN A 415 -12.64 -5.14 -6.56
C ASN A 415 -11.85 -3.83 -6.53
N THR A 416 -11.98 -3.13 -5.40
CA THR A 416 -11.31 -1.86 -5.11
C THR A 416 -10.16 -2.03 -4.11
N ILE A 417 -9.83 -3.26 -3.71
CA ILE A 417 -8.68 -3.55 -2.85
C ILE A 417 -7.39 -3.14 -3.57
N THR A 418 -6.61 -2.26 -2.94
CA THR A 418 -5.39 -1.69 -3.52
C THR A 418 -4.19 -2.61 -3.32
N SER A 419 -3.22 -2.56 -4.23
CA SER A 419 -1.91 -3.19 -4.02
C SER A 419 -1.17 -2.50 -2.86
N PRO A 420 -0.50 -3.24 -1.94
CA PRO A 420 -0.23 -4.68 -2.00
C PRO A 420 -1.27 -5.57 -1.28
N ALA A 421 -2.37 -5.02 -0.77
CA ALA A 421 -3.36 -5.79 -0.03
C ALA A 421 -4.17 -6.78 -0.89
N ASN A 422 -4.07 -6.66 -2.21
CA ASN A 422 -4.66 -7.58 -3.19
C ASN A 422 -3.87 -8.89 -3.37
N ALA A 423 -2.72 -9.03 -2.71
CA ALA A 423 -1.87 -10.20 -2.78
C ALA A 423 -2.03 -11.11 -1.56
N PRO A 424 -1.63 -12.39 -1.67
CA PRO A 424 -1.47 -13.24 -0.49
C PRO A 424 -0.36 -12.70 0.43
N GLY A 425 -0.48 -12.97 1.73
CA GLY A 425 0.57 -12.63 2.70
C GLY A 425 0.38 -11.27 3.34
N GLY A 426 -0.33 -11.28 4.47
CA GLY A 426 -0.69 -10.08 5.19
C GLY A 426 -1.90 -10.35 6.08
N VAL A 427 -2.11 -9.48 7.06
CA VAL A 427 -3.39 -9.29 7.74
C VAL A 427 -4.05 -8.06 7.11
N HIS A 428 -5.05 -8.28 6.28
CA HIS A 428 -5.65 -7.27 5.42
C HIS A 428 -6.82 -6.57 6.10
N CYS A 429 -6.65 -5.31 6.42
CA CYS A 429 -7.52 -4.59 7.34
C CYS A 429 -8.44 -3.61 6.59
N GLY A 430 -9.74 -3.92 6.59
CA GLY A 430 -10.78 -2.94 6.26
C GLY A 430 -11.11 -2.04 7.46
N ALA A 431 -11.90 -1.00 7.23
CA ALA A 431 -12.27 -0.04 8.27
C ALA A 431 -13.78 -0.06 8.56
N TYR A 432 -14.13 0.14 9.83
CA TYR A 432 -15.51 0.39 10.24
C TYR A 432 -15.62 1.53 11.24
N ASN A 433 -16.82 2.09 11.32
CA ASN A 433 -17.24 3.05 12.33
C ASN A 433 -17.68 2.31 13.60
N SER A 434 -16.84 2.36 14.62
CA SER A 434 -17.06 1.70 15.91
C SER A 434 -18.14 2.36 16.76
N PHE A 435 -18.47 3.64 16.53
CA PHE A 435 -19.53 4.35 17.25
C PHE A 435 -20.93 3.86 16.85
N ARG A 436 -21.09 3.51 15.56
CA ARG A 436 -22.39 3.12 14.98
C ARG A 436 -22.46 1.66 14.55
N ASN A 437 -21.37 0.92 14.71
CA ASN A 437 -21.22 -0.45 14.22
C ASN A 437 -21.62 -0.59 12.74
N SER A 438 -21.06 0.28 11.90
CA SER A 438 -21.36 0.37 10.47
C SER A 438 -20.06 0.46 9.67
N LEU A 439 -20.07 0.02 8.42
CA LEU A 439 -18.87 0.05 7.57
C LEU A 439 -18.37 1.49 7.35
N TYR A 440 -17.05 1.69 7.30
CA TYR A 440 -16.50 2.96 6.84
C TYR A 440 -16.82 3.11 5.35
N PRO A 441 -17.53 4.15 4.91
CA PRO A 441 -18.05 4.21 3.55
C PRO A 441 -17.01 4.03 2.47
N ASN A 442 -15.79 4.56 2.66
CA ASN A 442 -14.75 4.49 1.63
C ASN A 442 -13.89 3.23 1.73
N SER A 443 -14.01 2.38 2.75
CA SER A 443 -13.20 1.15 2.87
C SER A 443 -13.33 0.35 1.58
N SER A 444 -12.21 0.00 0.94
CA SER A 444 -12.21 -0.81 -0.28
C SER A 444 -12.85 -2.17 -0.03
N TRP A 445 -13.55 -2.68 -1.05
CA TRP A 445 -14.26 -3.95 -1.00
C TRP A 445 -13.63 -4.95 -1.96
N GLY A 446 -13.62 -6.22 -1.56
CA GLY A 446 -13.35 -7.33 -2.46
C GLY A 446 -14.49 -7.53 -3.47
N SER A 447 -14.57 -8.66 -4.16
CA SER A 447 -13.51 -9.67 -4.29
C SER A 447 -12.28 -9.08 -4.98
N THR A 448 -11.14 -9.77 -4.95
CA THR A 448 -9.98 -9.44 -5.80
C THR A 448 -10.00 -10.24 -7.10
N ILE A 449 -9.07 -9.97 -8.02
CA ILE A 449 -8.86 -10.87 -9.19
C ILE A 449 -8.49 -12.27 -8.70
N LEU A 450 -7.60 -12.36 -7.71
CA LEU A 450 -7.34 -13.61 -7.00
C LEU A 450 -8.58 -14.01 -6.19
N PRO A 451 -8.86 -15.32 -6.02
CA PRO A 451 -9.95 -15.82 -5.21
C PRO A 451 -9.63 -15.74 -3.71
N LEU A 452 -9.32 -14.54 -3.22
CA LEU A 452 -9.07 -14.23 -1.82
C LEU A 452 -10.31 -13.58 -1.21
N ASP A 453 -10.72 -14.07 -0.03
CA ASP A 453 -11.76 -13.44 0.77
C ASP A 453 -11.16 -12.20 1.47
N LEU A 454 -11.27 -11.03 0.84
CA LEU A 454 -10.72 -9.77 1.31
C LEU A 454 -11.80 -8.69 1.50
N PRO A 455 -11.67 -7.80 2.51
CA PRO A 455 -10.62 -7.77 3.55
C PRO A 455 -10.64 -9.02 4.44
N ASP A 456 -9.60 -9.27 5.24
CA ASP A 456 -9.64 -10.37 6.22
C ASP A 456 -10.68 -10.07 7.29
N PHE A 457 -10.72 -8.83 7.75
CA PHE A 457 -11.73 -8.31 8.68
C PHE A 457 -11.66 -6.79 8.68
N VAL A 458 -12.59 -6.17 9.40
CA VAL A 458 -12.56 -4.72 9.64
C VAL A 458 -12.15 -4.40 11.08
N ALA A 459 -11.41 -3.30 11.25
CA ALA A 459 -11.04 -2.72 12.54
C ALA A 459 -11.47 -1.24 12.61
N PRO A 460 -11.51 -0.60 13.79
CA PRO A 460 -11.95 0.79 13.88
C PRO A 460 -11.08 1.70 13.00
N GLY A 461 -11.71 2.50 12.14
CA GLY A 461 -11.00 3.34 11.19
C GLY A 461 -11.78 4.59 10.79
N TYR A 462 -12.72 5.02 11.62
CA TYR A 462 -13.51 6.24 11.42
C TYR A 462 -13.54 7.05 12.72
N GLN A 463 -13.18 8.32 12.63
CA GLN A 463 -13.01 9.27 13.73
C GLN A 463 -12.15 8.71 14.85
N VAL A 464 -11.06 8.04 14.48
CA VAL A 464 -10.09 7.53 15.45
C VAL A 464 -9.24 8.70 15.89
N GLY A 465 -9.19 9.04 17.17
CA GLY A 465 -8.27 9.96 17.81
C GLY A 465 -6.85 9.42 18.08
N GLY A 466 -5.84 10.22 17.78
CA GLY A 466 -4.40 9.94 17.92
C GLY A 466 -3.57 11.21 17.82
N PHE A 467 -2.25 11.08 17.74
CA PHE A 467 -1.33 12.23 17.72
C PHE A 467 -0.82 12.52 16.30
N TYR A 468 -1.03 13.76 15.86
CA TYR A 468 -0.30 14.37 14.76
C TYR A 468 0.92 15.16 15.31
N PRO A 469 1.85 15.58 14.44
CA PRO A 469 2.90 16.54 14.81
C PRO A 469 2.33 17.84 15.42
N THR A 470 1.14 18.24 14.99
CA THR A 470 0.42 19.42 15.51
C THR A 470 -0.32 19.18 16.82
N GLY A 471 -0.29 17.97 17.36
CA GLY A 471 -1.01 17.56 18.58
C GLY A 471 -2.12 16.54 18.33
N TYR A 472 -2.96 16.33 19.35
CA TYR A 472 -4.04 15.34 19.28
C TYR A 472 -5.12 15.73 18.26
N GLY A 473 -5.56 14.78 17.45
CA GLY A 473 -6.62 14.97 16.45
C GLY A 473 -7.23 13.64 16.04
N THR A 474 -8.08 13.63 15.00
CA THR A 474 -8.73 12.42 14.49
C THR A 474 -8.37 12.11 13.03
N MET A 475 -8.42 10.84 12.67
CA MET A 475 -8.16 10.32 11.32
C MET A 475 -9.18 9.24 10.95
N ASP A 476 -9.54 9.22 9.67
CA ASP A 476 -10.35 8.18 9.05
C ASP A 476 -9.50 7.40 8.04
N GLY A 477 -9.79 6.13 7.81
CA GLY A 477 -9.16 5.35 6.74
C GLY A 477 -8.80 3.92 7.13
N THR A 478 -8.51 3.11 6.11
CA THR A 478 -8.01 1.74 6.34
C THR A 478 -6.58 1.69 6.89
N SER A 479 -5.76 2.73 6.69
CA SER A 479 -4.43 2.82 7.32
C SER A 479 -4.53 2.83 8.85
N VAL A 480 -5.52 3.55 9.37
CA VAL A 480 -5.86 3.61 10.79
C VAL A 480 -6.25 2.23 11.32
N ALA A 481 -7.13 1.52 10.61
CA ALA A 481 -7.55 0.17 10.96
C ALA A 481 -6.37 -0.83 10.96
N ALA A 482 -5.45 -0.70 9.98
CA ALA A 482 -4.23 -1.50 9.92
C ALA A 482 -3.30 -1.25 11.11
N ALA A 483 -3.15 0.00 11.55
CA ALA A 483 -2.32 0.34 12.70
C ALA A 483 -2.89 -0.16 14.04
N ILE A 484 -4.22 -0.10 14.25
CA ILE A 484 -4.87 -0.75 15.41
C ILE A 484 -4.62 -2.26 15.39
N THR A 485 -4.78 -2.87 14.21
CA THR A 485 -4.53 -4.30 14.03
C THR A 485 -3.06 -4.64 14.28
N ALA A 486 -2.12 -3.77 13.87
CA ALA A 486 -0.70 -3.96 14.14
C ALA A 486 -0.39 -4.00 15.64
N GLY A 487 -1.03 -3.15 16.45
CA GLY A 487 -0.94 -3.24 17.90
C GLY A 487 -1.51 -4.55 18.44
N ALA A 488 -2.66 -5.00 17.97
CA ALA A 488 -3.23 -6.30 18.36
C ALA A 488 -2.31 -7.48 18.00
N CYS A 489 -1.72 -7.47 16.81
CA CYS A 489 -0.73 -8.45 16.37
C CYS A 489 0.54 -8.42 17.23
N ALA A 490 0.93 -7.25 17.75
CA ALA A 490 2.08 -7.14 18.64
C ALA A 490 1.80 -7.83 19.99
N LEU A 491 0.58 -7.70 20.51
CA LEU A 491 0.16 -8.45 21.71
C LEU A 491 0.18 -9.97 21.46
N MET A 492 -0.20 -10.41 20.26
CA MET A 492 -0.13 -11.81 19.86
C MET A 492 1.31 -12.33 19.71
N LEU A 493 2.23 -11.51 19.18
CA LEU A 493 3.65 -11.85 19.12
C LEU A 493 4.32 -11.87 20.50
N GLN A 494 3.88 -11.00 21.42
CA GLN A 494 4.31 -11.09 22.82
C GLN A 494 3.90 -12.45 23.40
N TRP A 495 2.63 -12.82 23.28
CA TRP A 495 2.13 -14.09 23.77
C TRP A 495 2.83 -15.30 23.09
N GLY A 496 2.94 -15.31 21.77
CA GLY A 496 3.48 -16.46 21.03
C GLY A 496 4.99 -16.59 21.19
N ILE A 497 5.73 -15.54 20.81
CA ILE A 497 7.20 -15.57 20.70
C ILE A 497 7.87 -15.19 22.02
N VAL A 498 7.53 -14.03 22.59
CA VAL A 498 8.25 -13.50 23.77
C VAL A 498 7.99 -14.38 25.00
N GLU A 499 6.76 -14.79 25.22
CA GLU A 499 6.37 -15.69 26.33
C GLU A 499 6.57 -17.18 25.97
N SER A 500 7.07 -17.48 24.77
CA SER A 500 7.41 -18.83 24.30
C SER A 500 6.23 -19.83 24.28
N ASN A 501 5.00 -19.35 24.10
CA ASN A 501 3.83 -20.22 23.95
C ASN A 501 3.78 -20.90 22.58
N ASP A 502 4.25 -20.23 21.52
CA ASP A 502 4.39 -20.77 20.17
C ASP A 502 5.46 -20.00 19.37
N LEU A 503 6.67 -20.56 19.29
CA LEU A 503 7.81 -19.96 18.59
C LEU A 503 7.66 -19.94 17.06
N GLY A 504 6.64 -20.63 16.52
CA GLY A 504 6.34 -20.64 15.09
C GLY A 504 5.44 -19.50 14.62
N PHE A 505 4.96 -18.64 15.53
CA PHE A 505 4.02 -17.55 15.21
C PHE A 505 4.53 -16.65 14.08
N SER A 506 3.76 -16.61 12.99
CA SER A 506 4.02 -15.82 11.78
C SER A 506 2.73 -15.17 11.29
N THR A 507 2.82 -14.33 10.25
CA THR A 507 1.65 -13.62 9.70
C THR A 507 0.47 -14.57 9.41
N PRO A 508 0.63 -15.70 8.69
CA PRO A 508 -0.49 -16.59 8.40
C PRO A 508 -1.16 -17.20 9.64
N LEU A 509 -0.37 -17.56 10.66
CA LEU A 509 -0.92 -18.13 11.90
C LEU A 509 -1.70 -17.07 12.69
N ILE A 510 -1.12 -15.88 12.87
CA ILE A 510 -1.78 -14.75 13.52
C ILE A 510 -3.07 -14.39 12.80
N ARG A 511 -3.02 -14.24 11.46
CA ARG A 511 -4.19 -13.99 10.61
C ARG A 511 -5.29 -15.01 10.86
N ALA A 512 -4.95 -16.30 10.88
CA ALA A 512 -5.94 -17.36 11.08
C ALA A 512 -6.61 -17.30 12.46
N TYR A 513 -5.87 -16.99 13.53
CA TYR A 513 -6.42 -16.81 14.86
C TYR A 513 -7.31 -15.55 14.96
N LEU A 514 -6.88 -14.43 14.36
CA LEU A 514 -7.69 -13.20 14.31
C LEU A 514 -9.00 -13.43 13.55
N ILE A 515 -8.95 -14.09 12.38
CA ILE A 515 -10.14 -14.48 11.61
C ILE A 515 -11.10 -15.33 12.45
N ARG A 516 -10.60 -16.36 13.14
CA ARG A 516 -11.45 -17.20 14.02
C ARG A 516 -12.10 -16.38 15.13
N GLY A 517 -11.35 -15.46 15.72
CA GLY A 517 -11.80 -14.57 16.79
C GLY A 517 -12.68 -13.40 16.36
N CYS A 518 -12.87 -13.15 15.06
CA CYS A 518 -13.70 -12.04 14.60
C CYS A 518 -15.12 -12.12 15.17
N GLN A 519 -15.64 -10.98 15.63
CA GLN A 519 -17.03 -10.86 16.01
C GLN A 519 -17.89 -10.72 14.75
N ARG A 520 -18.97 -11.53 14.72
CA ARG A 520 -19.92 -11.64 13.62
C ARG A 520 -21.32 -11.33 14.12
N THR A 521 -22.21 -11.08 13.17
CA THR A 521 -23.63 -10.81 13.41
C THR A 521 -24.47 -11.77 12.60
N ASP A 522 -25.62 -12.21 13.12
CA ASP A 522 -26.50 -13.15 12.40
C ASP A 522 -27.26 -12.52 11.22
N VAL A 523 -27.10 -11.21 10.98
CA VAL A 523 -27.80 -10.46 9.93
C VAL A 523 -27.10 -10.50 8.57
N MET A 524 -25.88 -11.03 8.50
CA MET A 524 -25.10 -11.11 7.26
C MET A 524 -24.25 -12.37 7.22
N ASP A 525 -23.98 -12.85 6.01
CA ASP A 525 -23.10 -14.01 5.80
C ASP A 525 -21.63 -13.60 5.86
N TYR A 526 -20.78 -14.52 6.31
CA TYR A 526 -19.34 -14.35 6.39
C TYR A 526 -18.61 -15.58 5.80
N PRO A 527 -17.46 -15.40 5.13
CA PRO A 527 -16.89 -14.11 4.78
C PRO A 527 -17.75 -13.36 3.75
N ASN A 528 -17.64 -12.03 3.72
CA ASN A 528 -18.21 -11.22 2.64
C ASN A 528 -17.24 -10.11 2.20
N PRO A 529 -17.40 -9.55 0.98
CA PRO A 529 -16.43 -8.62 0.40
C PRO A 529 -16.24 -7.28 1.13
N GLN A 530 -17.10 -6.96 2.10
CA GLN A 530 -17.08 -5.67 2.81
C GLN A 530 -16.51 -5.81 4.22
N TRP A 531 -16.98 -6.82 4.96
CA TRP A 531 -16.61 -7.05 6.36
C TRP A 531 -15.56 -8.15 6.52
N GLY A 532 -15.18 -8.83 5.44
CA GLY A 532 -14.30 -9.99 5.53
C GLY A 532 -14.93 -11.07 6.39
N PHE A 533 -14.19 -11.54 7.39
CA PHE A 533 -14.64 -12.53 8.36
C PHE A 533 -15.30 -11.93 9.61
N GLY A 534 -15.45 -10.60 9.70
CA GLY A 534 -16.11 -9.90 10.81
C GLY A 534 -15.36 -8.67 11.30
N THR A 535 -15.60 -8.29 12.55
CA THR A 535 -14.89 -7.20 13.23
C THR A 535 -13.77 -7.76 14.11
N LEU A 536 -12.61 -7.08 14.14
CA LEU A 536 -11.48 -7.46 14.99
C LEU A 536 -11.91 -7.56 16.46
N ASN A 537 -11.69 -8.72 17.08
CA ASN A 537 -11.93 -8.94 18.50
C ASN A 537 -10.82 -9.82 19.10
N LEU A 538 -9.76 -9.17 19.57
CA LEU A 538 -8.57 -9.84 20.09
C LEU A 538 -8.85 -10.70 21.33
N LEU A 539 -9.79 -10.28 22.19
CA LEU A 539 -10.14 -11.05 23.39
C LEU A 539 -10.79 -12.39 22.98
N GLN A 540 -11.72 -12.34 22.03
CA GLN A 540 -12.34 -13.53 21.47
C GLN A 540 -11.32 -14.41 20.74
N THR A 541 -10.33 -13.82 20.06
CA THR A 541 -9.19 -14.56 19.51
C THR A 541 -8.48 -15.39 20.58
N PHE A 542 -8.08 -14.79 21.71
CA PHE A 542 -7.43 -15.52 22.80
C PHE A 542 -8.34 -16.57 23.45
N PHE A 543 -9.66 -16.34 23.52
CA PHE A 543 -10.58 -17.36 24.02
C PHE A 543 -10.57 -18.60 23.12
N TYR A 544 -10.69 -18.46 21.80
CA TYR A 544 -10.64 -19.60 20.89
C TYR A 544 -9.27 -20.28 20.83
N MET A 545 -8.19 -19.55 21.05
CA MET A 545 -6.85 -20.15 21.16
C MET A 545 -6.73 -21.12 22.34
N ARG A 546 -7.55 -21.01 23.39
CA ARG A 546 -7.55 -21.95 24.52
C ARG A 546 -8.31 -23.24 24.25
N GLU A 547 -9.17 -23.26 23.23
CA GLU A 547 -10.01 -24.40 22.89
C GLU A 547 -9.38 -25.32 21.83
N LEU A 548 -8.23 -24.92 21.28
CA LEU A 548 -7.38 -25.67 20.35
C LEU A 548 -6.28 -26.40 21.12
#